data_AF-A0A7S2VAL3-F1
#
_entry.id   AF-A0A7S2VAL3-F1
#
_cell.length_a   1.000
_cell.length_b   1.000
_cell.length_c   1.000
_cell.angle_alpha   90.00
_cell.angle_beta   90.00
_cell.angle_gamma   90.00
#
_symmetry.space_group_name_H-M   'P 1'
#
loop_
_entity.id
_entity.type
_entity.pdbx_description
1 polymer ?
#
loop_
_entity_poly.entity_id
_entity_poly.type
_entity_poly.pdbx_seq_one_letter_code
_entity_poly.pdbx_strand_id
1 'polypeptide(L)'
;MVRFDESMTEKDELWNERQRETLVNIESRAASFLRKVCRLQENSIVVVSHGVFLEVLLHKFDPQALAGNRRVHNCDAFYSECVSSASGAFLRLQNSRLM
;
A
#
# COMPACT_ATOMS: atom_id res chain seq x y z
N MET A 1 10.04 -19.88 17.37
CA MET A 1 8.98 -19.57 18.35
C MET A 1 8.82 -18.07 18.37
N VAL A 2 7.70 -17.55 17.83
CA VAL A 2 7.41 -16.11 17.86
C VAL A 2 6.95 -15.79 19.27
N ARG A 3 7.63 -14.86 19.95
CA ARG A 3 7.19 -14.32 21.24
C ARG A 3 6.39 -13.06 20.95
N PHE A 4 5.12 -13.08 21.28
CA PHE A 4 4.31 -11.86 21.27
C PHE A 4 4.74 -10.99 22.45
N ASP A 5 4.83 -9.68 22.21
CA ASP A 5 5.08 -8.72 23.27
C ASP A 5 3.88 -8.70 24.22
N GLU A 6 4.11 -8.84 25.52
CA GLU A 6 3.04 -8.85 26.54
C GLU A 6 2.30 -7.50 26.62
N SER A 7 2.89 -6.43 26.07
CA SER A 7 2.23 -5.12 25.94
C SER A 7 1.18 -5.06 24.83
N MET A 8 1.14 -6.03 23.90
CA MET A 8 0.08 -6.14 22.91
C MET A 8 -1.21 -6.64 23.56
N THR A 9 -1.94 -5.72 24.17
CA THR A 9 -3.25 -5.97 24.79
C THR A 9 -4.34 -5.25 24.02
N GLU A 10 -5.60 -5.67 24.15
CA GLU A 10 -6.75 -4.87 23.67
C GLU A 10 -6.84 -3.47 24.31
N LYS A 11 -6.03 -3.24 25.35
CA LYS A 11 -5.87 -1.97 26.07
C LYS A 11 -4.58 -1.24 25.66
N ASP A 12 -4.09 -1.45 24.44
CA ASP A 12 -3.02 -0.63 23.89
C ASP A 12 -3.48 0.84 23.93
N GLU A 13 -2.86 1.64 24.79
CA GLU A 13 -3.17 3.06 24.95
C GLU A 13 -2.94 3.83 23.63
N LEU A 14 -2.13 3.27 22.73
CA LEU A 14 -1.90 3.83 21.41
C LEU A 14 -3.02 3.49 20.41
N TRP A 15 -3.87 2.50 20.71
CA TRP A 15 -5.01 2.09 19.89
C TRP A 15 -6.25 2.98 20.08
N ASN A 16 -6.07 4.30 20.16
CA ASN A 16 -7.15 5.26 20.33
C ASN A 16 -7.43 6.06 19.04
N GLU A 17 -8.66 6.56 18.89
CA GLU A 17 -9.10 7.28 17.68
C GLU A 17 -8.25 8.52 17.35
N ARG A 18 -7.62 9.14 18.34
CA ARG A 18 -6.79 10.34 18.13
C ARG A 18 -5.42 10.02 17.52
N GLN A 19 -4.98 8.76 17.62
CA GLN A 19 -3.69 8.30 17.12
C GLN A 19 -3.81 7.43 15.87
N ARG A 20 -5.01 6.96 15.53
CA ARG A 20 -5.27 6.18 14.31
C ARG A 20 -5.09 7.03 13.06
N GLU A 21 -4.51 6.43 12.03
CA GLU A 21 -4.52 7.01 10.69
C GLU A 21 -5.93 6.92 10.09
N THR A 22 -6.38 8.00 9.45
CA THR A 22 -7.56 7.97 8.59
C THR A 22 -7.22 7.40 7.22
N LEU A 23 -8.22 6.98 6.44
CA LEU A 23 -8.00 6.58 5.04
C LEU A 23 -7.32 7.67 4.22
N VAL A 24 -7.63 8.94 4.47
CA VAL A 24 -6.97 10.09 3.81
C VAL A 24 -5.48 10.15 4.13
N ASN A 25 -5.08 9.82 5.36
CA ASN A 25 -3.66 9.76 5.73
C ASN A 25 -2.96 8.64 4.95
N ILE A 26 -3.60 7.48 4.82
CA ILE A 26 -3.06 6.33 4.09
C ILE A 26 -2.95 6.65 2.58
N GLU A 27 -3.95 7.30 1.99
CA GLU A 27 -3.90 7.77 0.60
C GLU A 27 -2.71 8.72 0.35
N SER A 28 -2.50 9.69 1.25
CA SER A 28 -1.39 10.64 1.15
C SER A 28 -0.03 9.95 1.22
N ARG A 29 0.09 8.93 2.09
CA ARG A 29 1.27 8.07 2.18
C ARG A 29 1.47 7.23 0.93
N ALA A 30 0.41 6.63 0.38
CA ALA A 30 0.47 5.85 -0.86
C ALA A 30 0.95 6.71 -2.03
N ALA A 31 0.42 7.94 -2.17
CA ALA A 31 0.87 8.91 -3.16
C ALA A 31 2.36 9.25 -2.97
N SER A 32 2.77 9.51 -1.73
CA SER A 32 4.17 9.82 -1.40
C SER A 32 5.11 8.64 -1.65
N PHE A 33 4.65 7.42 -1.38
CA PHE A 33 5.36 6.19 -1.68
C PHE A 33 5.59 6.03 -3.18
N LEU A 34 4.56 6.14 -4.01
CA LEU A 34 4.68 6.02 -5.47
C LEU A 34 5.62 7.08 -6.05
N ARG A 35 5.56 8.32 -5.56
CA ARG A 35 6.52 9.38 -5.93
C ARG A 35 7.97 9.04 -5.59
N LYS A 36 8.21 8.32 -4.49
CA LYS A 36 9.57 7.85 -4.13
C LYS A 36 9.99 6.70 -5.02
N VAL A 37 9.09 5.74 -5.27
CA VAL A 37 9.34 4.59 -6.15
C VAL A 37 9.73 5.02 -7.56
N CYS A 38 9.04 6.01 -8.14
CA CYS A 38 9.37 6.54 -9.48
C CYS A 38 10.75 7.21 -9.60
N ARG A 39 11.45 7.44 -8.49
CA ARG A 39 12.79 8.04 -8.47
C ARG A 39 13.90 7.02 -8.26
N LEU A 40 13.53 5.76 -8.01
CA LEU A 40 14.46 4.64 -7.89
C LEU A 40 15.01 4.28 -9.29
N GLN A 41 16.23 3.75 -9.34
CA GLN A 41 16.87 3.35 -10.60
C GLN A 41 16.51 1.91 -11.01
N GLU A 42 15.91 1.18 -10.07
CA GLU A 42 15.52 -0.20 -10.20
C GLU A 42 14.29 -0.36 -11.10
N ASN A 43 14.40 -1.21 -12.12
CA ASN A 43 13.30 -1.49 -13.05
C ASN A 43 12.25 -2.46 -12.48
N SER A 44 12.54 -3.12 -11.36
CA SER A 44 11.65 -4.08 -10.71
C SER A 44 11.84 -4.02 -9.21
N ILE A 45 10.75 -3.76 -8.49
CA ILE A 45 10.75 -3.55 -7.05
C ILE A 45 9.69 -4.46 -6.44
N VAL A 46 10.06 -5.20 -5.41
CA VAL A 46 9.12 -5.97 -4.59
C VAL A 46 8.76 -5.16 -3.36
N VAL A 47 7.46 -5.01 -3.12
CA VAL A 47 6.92 -4.24 -1.99
C VAL A 47 6.18 -5.20 -1.06
N VAL A 48 6.70 -5.38 0.14
CA VAL A 48 6.00 -6.11 1.21
C VAL A 48 5.33 -5.07 2.11
N SER A 49 4.01 -5.16 2.25
CA SER A 49 3.21 -4.20 3.02
C SER A 49 1.98 -4.87 3.63
N HIS A 50 1.14 -4.09 4.28
CA HIS A 50 -0.08 -4.55 4.93
C HIS A 50 -1.30 -4.42 4.01
N GLY A 51 -2.29 -5.30 4.19
CA GLY A 51 -3.49 -5.36 3.34
C GLY A 51 -4.21 -4.02 3.21
N VAL A 52 -4.46 -3.31 4.32
CA VAL A 52 -5.13 -1.99 4.30
C VAL A 52 -4.37 -0.97 3.45
N PHE A 53 -3.04 -0.96 3.51
CA PHE A 53 -2.24 -0.03 2.70
C PHE A 53 -2.33 -0.37 1.22
N LEU A 54 -2.22 -1.65 0.86
CA LEU A 54 -2.32 -2.12 -0.52
C LEU A 54 -3.72 -1.90 -1.09
N GLU A 55 -4.77 -2.14 -0.30
CA GLU A 55 -6.16 -1.87 -0.68
C GLU A 55 -6.36 -0.39 -1.01
N VAL A 56 -5.93 0.52 -0.13
CA VAL A 56 -6.05 1.97 -0.37
C VAL A 56 -5.25 2.40 -1.59
N LEU A 57 -4.02 1.90 -1.75
CA LEU A 57 -3.17 2.21 -2.90
C LEU A 57 -3.81 1.75 -4.21
N LEU A 58 -4.26 0.51 -4.30
CA LEU A 58 -4.88 -0.04 -5.51
C LEU A 58 -6.22 0.63 -5.79
N HIS A 59 -7.09 0.78 -4.80
CA HIS A 59 -8.37 1.49 -4.98
C HIS A 59 -8.18 2.93 -5.45
N LYS A 60 -7.12 3.61 -5.03
CA LYS A 60 -6.88 5.00 -5.41
C LYS A 60 -6.29 5.14 -6.81
N PHE A 61 -5.31 4.29 -7.15
CA PHE A 61 -4.45 4.50 -8.32
C PHE A 61 -4.71 3.53 -9.48
N ASP A 62 -5.30 2.37 -9.22
CA ASP A 62 -5.75 1.42 -10.25
C ASP A 62 -6.97 0.62 -9.75
N PRO A 63 -8.16 1.25 -9.67
CA PRO A 63 -9.33 0.66 -9.01
C PRO A 63 -9.78 -0.68 -9.60
N GLN A 64 -9.45 -0.93 -10.87
CA GLN A 64 -9.80 -2.18 -11.58
C GLN A 64 -9.08 -3.40 -10.98
N ALA A 65 -7.95 -3.20 -10.32
CA ALA A 65 -7.21 -4.26 -9.63
C ALA A 65 -8.04 -4.99 -8.57
N LEU A 66 -8.99 -4.26 -7.96
CA LEU A 66 -9.86 -4.73 -6.88
C LEU A 66 -11.34 -4.76 -7.30
N ALA A 67 -11.61 -4.94 -8.60
CA ALA A 67 -12.96 -5.05 -9.13
C ALA A 67 -13.77 -6.15 -8.39
N GLY A 68 -15.07 -5.90 -8.20
CA GLY A 68 -15.96 -6.83 -7.50
C GLY A 68 -15.81 -6.85 -5.98
N ASN A 69 -15.36 -5.74 -5.37
CA ASN A 69 -15.14 -5.61 -3.92
C ASN A 69 -14.10 -6.59 -3.37
N ARG A 70 -13.10 -6.96 -4.19
CA ARG A 70 -12.00 -7.82 -3.75
C ARG A 70 -11.23 -7.17 -2.60
N ARG A 71 -10.92 -7.96 -1.58
CA ARG A 71 -10.00 -7.61 -0.48
C ARG A 71 -8.60 -8.11 -0.79
N VAL A 72 -7.59 -7.52 -0.16
CA VAL A 72 -6.21 -8.02 -0.17
C VAL A 72 -6.03 -8.97 1.00
N HIS A 73 -5.75 -10.23 0.73
CA HIS A 73 -5.50 -11.26 1.72
C HIS A 73 -4.01 -11.41 2.03
N ASN A 74 -3.71 -12.11 3.14
CA ASN A 74 -2.33 -12.39 3.51
C ASN A 74 -1.65 -13.20 2.41
N CYS A 75 -0.43 -12.77 2.07
CA CYS A 75 0.39 -13.36 1.01
C CYS A 75 -0.17 -13.21 -0.42
N ASP A 76 -1.23 -12.43 -0.64
CA ASP A 76 -1.58 -12.02 -2.00
C ASP A 76 -0.41 -11.23 -2.62
N ALA A 77 -0.06 -11.61 -3.84
CA ALA A 77 0.96 -10.93 -4.63
C ALA A 77 0.30 -10.21 -5.80
N PHE A 78 0.56 -8.90 -5.91
CA PHE A 78 0.08 -8.11 -7.04
C PHE A 78 1.26 -7.69 -7.91
N TYR A 79 1.08 -7.85 -9.22
CA TYR A 79 1.92 -7.20 -10.21
C TYR A 79 1.26 -5.89 -10.62
N SER A 80 2.02 -4.80 -10.67
CA SER A 80 1.57 -3.50 -11.19
C SER A 80 2.70 -2.81 -11.94
N GLU A 81 2.36 -2.06 -12.98
CA GLU A 81 3.28 -1.15 -13.66
C GLU A 81 3.18 0.25 -13.06
N CYS A 82 4.30 0.76 -12.54
CA CYS A 82 4.39 2.12 -12.03
C CYS A 82 5.02 3.02 -13.09
N VAL A 83 4.20 3.89 -13.70
CA VAL A 83 4.62 4.72 -14.84
C VAL A 83 5.07 6.09 -14.34
N SER A 84 6.29 6.48 -14.71
CA SER A 84 6.85 7.81 -14.44
C SER A 84 7.12 8.60 -15.71
N SER A 85 7.23 9.93 -15.59
CA SER A 85 7.77 10.79 -16.64
C SER A 85 9.29 10.59 -16.78
N ALA A 86 9.87 11.17 -17.84
CA ALA A 86 11.32 11.28 -18.01
C ALA A 86 12.01 12.04 -16.85
N SER A 87 11.28 12.89 -16.13
CA SER A 87 11.76 13.61 -14.94
C SER A 87 11.57 12.84 -13.62
N GLY A 88 11.11 11.58 -13.67
CA GLY A 88 10.86 10.75 -12.48
C GLY A 88 9.60 11.14 -11.70
N ALA A 89 8.69 11.92 -12.29
CA ALA A 89 7.40 12.23 -11.68
C ALA A 89 6.44 11.06 -11.86
N PHE A 90 5.79 10.62 -10.78
CA PHE A 90 4.73 9.60 -10.86
C PHE A 90 3.57 10.09 -11.73
N LEU A 91 3.15 9.26 -12.69
CA LEU A 91 2.04 9.56 -13.58
C LEU A 91 0.82 8.70 -13.24
N ARG A 92 0.99 7.38 -13.16
CA ARG A 92 -0.09 6.44 -12.87
C ARG A 92 0.43 5.06 -12.48
N LEU A 93 -0.44 4.30 -11.83
CA LEU A 93 -0.33 2.86 -11.68
C LEU A 93 -1.23 2.20 -12.73
N GLN A 94 -0.80 1.12 -13.36
CA GLN A 94 -1.60 0.43 -14.38
C GLN A 94 -1.33 -1.08 -14.41
N ASN A 95 -2.19 -1.82 -15.11
CA ASN A 95 -2.08 -3.26 -15.34
C ASN A 95 -1.98 -4.08 -14.05
N SER A 96 -2.55 -3.56 -12.96
CA SER A 96 -2.50 -4.19 -11.64
C SER A 96 -3.34 -5.47 -11.62
N ARG A 97 -2.72 -6.59 -11.27
CA ARG A 97 -3.38 -7.90 -11.21
C ARG A 97 -2.80 -8.79 -10.13
N LEU A 98 -3.66 -9.62 -9.54
CA LEU A 98 -3.23 -10.70 -8.66
C LEU A 98 -2.40 -11.72 -9.47
N MET A 99 -1.30 -12.17 -8.88
CA MET A 99 -0.40 -13.19 -9.44
C MET A 99 -0.75 -14.60 -8.96
#